data_AF-A0A7W9BM86-F1
#
_entry.id   AF-A0A7W9BM86-F1
#
_cell.length_a   1.000
_cell.length_b   1.000
_cell.length_c   1.000
_cell.angle_alpha   90.00
_cell.angle_beta   90.00
_cell.angle_gamma   90.00
#
_symmetry.space_group_name_H-M   'P 1'
#
loop_
_entity.id
_entity.type
_entity.pdbx_description
1 polymer ?
#
loop_
_entity_poly.entity_id
_entity_poly.type
_entity_poly.pdbx_seq_one_letter_code
_entity_poly.pdbx_strand_id
1 'polypeptide(L)'
;MILLAALIGAGLGGFAVLMMFHAGMLAERSGTAILLCAVALFYPVFAMQTLDFGNVALHLIIFIGFATLARFGFQRGTHLLAGGLIGHGILDIGLHVVGAPGPIWWPAMCGAFDIAAGAALVRLVQTGKAIA
;
A
#
# COMPACT_ATOMS: atom_id res chain seq x y z
N MET A 1 0.86 0.84 21.71
CA MET A 1 1.83 1.02 20.59
C MET A 1 1.18 0.79 19.22
N ILE A 2 0.39 -0.28 19.03
CA ILE A 2 -0.30 -0.57 17.75
C ILE A 2 -1.23 0.56 17.29
N LEU A 3 -2.09 1.09 18.18
CA LEU A 3 -2.96 2.21 17.86
C LEU A 3 -2.18 3.45 17.39
N LEU A 4 -1.08 3.79 18.07
CA LEU A 4 -0.22 4.91 17.68
C LEU A 4 0.38 4.68 16.29
N ALA A 5 0.87 3.46 16.01
CA ALA A 5 1.41 3.09 14.71
C ALA A 5 0.36 3.24 13.59
N ALA A 6 -0.88 2.82 13.84
CA ALA A 6 -1.99 2.99 12.90
C ALA A 6 -2.35 4.48 12.68
N LEU A 7 -2.41 5.29 13.74
CA LEU A 7 -2.68 6.73 13.62
C LEU A 7 -1.58 7.45 12.82
N ILE A 8 -0.31 7.11 13.06
CA ILE A 8 0.82 7.62 12.28
C ILE A 8 0.68 7.19 10.82
N GLY A 9 0.41 5.90 10.57
CA GLY A 9 0.21 5.36 9.23
C GLY A 9 -0.88 6.09 8.46
N ALA A 10 -2.08 6.21 9.05
CA ALA A 10 -3.20 6.93 8.44
C ALA A 10 -2.86 8.40 8.13
N GLY A 11 -2.20 9.10 9.06
CA GLY A 11 -1.75 10.47 8.86
C GLY A 11 -0.76 10.60 7.71
N LEU A 12 0.24 9.71 7.64
CA LEU A 12 1.23 9.68 6.57
C LEU A 12 0.61 9.31 5.22
N GLY A 13 -0.35 8.37 5.17
CA GLY A 13 -1.03 7.98 3.94
C GLY A 13 -1.85 9.13 3.34
N GLY A 14 -2.64 9.81 4.18
CA GLY A 14 -3.37 11.01 3.77
C GLY A 14 -2.43 12.14 3.34
N PHE A 15 -1.35 12.37 4.09
CA PHE A 15 -0.35 13.39 3.77
C PHE A 15 0.38 13.10 2.46
N ALA A 16 0.75 11.84 2.20
CA ALA A 16 1.40 11.44 0.95
C ALA A 16 0.52 11.74 -0.27
N VAL A 17 -0.76 11.35 -0.24
CA VAL A 17 -1.70 11.64 -1.33
C VAL A 17 -1.93 13.14 -1.48
N LEU A 18 -2.00 13.89 -0.38
CA LEU A 18 -2.10 15.36 -0.41
C LEU A 18 -0.87 15.99 -1.11
N MET A 19 0.34 15.55 -0.79
CA MET A 19 1.56 16.02 -1.44
C MET A 19 1.60 15.66 -2.92
N MET A 20 1.23 14.42 -3.28
CA MET A 20 1.12 14.00 -4.68
C MET A 20 0.12 14.86 -5.46
N PHE A 21 -1.01 15.21 -4.84
CA PHE A 21 -2.00 16.11 -5.44
C PHE A 21 -1.42 17.50 -5.70
N HIS A 22 -0.79 18.12 -4.70
CA HIS A 22 -0.20 19.45 -4.84
C HIS A 22 0.99 19.48 -5.82
N ALA A 23 1.72 18.38 -5.95
CA ALA A 23 2.79 18.23 -6.93
C ALA A 23 2.29 17.96 -8.36
N GLY A 24 0.98 17.82 -8.59
CA GLY A 24 0.41 17.49 -9.90
C GLY A 24 0.65 16.04 -10.34
N MET A 25 1.15 15.16 -9.46
CA MET A 25 1.47 13.76 -9.77
C MET A 25 0.21 12.94 -10.05
N LEU A 26 -0.95 13.37 -9.55
CA LEU A 26 -2.24 12.68 -9.76
C LEU A 26 -2.90 13.01 -11.11
N ALA A 27 -2.24 13.82 -11.95
CA ALA A 27 -2.62 13.99 -13.35
C ALA A 27 -2.29 12.75 -14.20
N GLU A 28 -1.46 11.86 -13.67
CA GLU A 28 -1.06 10.60 -14.28
C GLU A 28 -1.06 9.47 -13.22
N ARG A 29 -0.75 8.23 -13.59
CA ARG A 29 -0.96 7.04 -12.73
C ARG A 29 0.31 6.39 -12.20
N SER A 30 1.48 6.74 -12.73
CA SER A 30 2.78 6.16 -12.40
C SER A 30 3.13 6.38 -10.93
N GLY A 31 2.90 7.58 -10.38
CA GLY A 31 3.13 7.85 -8.97
C GLY A 31 2.33 6.90 -8.06
N THR A 32 1.04 6.73 -8.35
CA THR A 32 0.16 5.83 -7.59
C THR A 32 0.51 4.35 -7.80
N ALA A 33 0.93 3.97 -9.01
CA ALA A 33 1.37 2.61 -9.29
C ALA A 33 2.68 2.26 -8.56
N ILE A 34 3.64 3.18 -8.55
CA ILE A 34 4.89 3.04 -7.79
C ILE A 34 4.59 2.97 -6.30
N LEU A 35 3.66 3.78 -5.78
CA LEU A 35 3.25 3.72 -4.37
C LEU A 35 2.78 2.32 -3.98
N LEU A 36 1.88 1.71 -4.77
CA LEU A 36 1.38 0.35 -4.51
C LEU A 36 2.51 -0.70 -4.56
N CYS A 37 3.44 -0.59 -5.51
CA CYS A 37 4.62 -1.46 -5.53
C CYS A 37 5.52 -1.28 -4.31
N ALA A 38 5.75 -0.03 -3.89
CA ALA A 38 6.68 0.32 -2.82
C ALA A 38 6.20 -0.22 -1.46
N VAL A 39 4.91 -0.05 -1.13
CA VAL A 39 4.36 -0.55 0.14
C VAL A 39 4.42 -2.08 0.22
N ALA A 40 4.14 -2.78 -0.88
CA ALA A 40 4.17 -4.23 -0.94
C ALA A 40 5.59 -4.84 -0.85
N LEU A 41 6.64 -4.08 -1.17
CA LEU A 41 8.03 -4.57 -1.20
C LEU A 41 8.63 -4.81 0.19
N PHE A 42 8.10 -4.18 1.24
CA PHE A 42 8.70 -4.24 2.57
C PHE A 42 8.67 -5.63 3.19
N TYR A 43 7.61 -6.42 2.96
CA TYR A 43 7.55 -7.78 3.51
C TYR A 43 8.61 -8.73 2.96
N PRO A 44 8.89 -8.79 1.65
CA PRO A 44 10.08 -9.49 1.15
C PRO A 44 11.37 -9.10 1.88
N VAL A 45 11.59 -7.80 2.11
CA VAL A 45 12.79 -7.30 2.80
C VAL A 45 12.85 -7.81 4.25
N PHE A 46 11.74 -7.79 4.98
CA PHE A 46 11.68 -8.34 6.33
C PHE A 46 11.82 -9.87 6.34
N ALA A 47 11.21 -10.56 5.38
CA ALA A 47 11.29 -12.01 5.27
C ALA A 47 12.73 -12.48 5.04
N MET A 48 13.55 -11.73 4.30
CA MET A 48 14.96 -12.07 4.12
C MET A 48 15.76 -12.15 5.43
N GLN A 49 15.28 -11.50 6.50
CA GLN A 49 15.94 -11.52 7.81
C GLN A 49 15.63 -12.80 8.61
N THR A 50 14.61 -13.57 8.24
CA THR A 50 14.18 -14.77 8.98
C THR A 50 15.01 -16.01 8.65
N LEU A 51 15.76 -15.98 7.53
CA LEU A 51 16.49 -17.13 6.96
C LEU A 51 15.57 -18.34 6.64
N ASP A 52 14.25 -18.12 6.52
CA ASP A 52 13.27 -19.12 6.11
C ASP A 52 12.86 -18.91 4.65
N PHE A 53 13.27 -19.84 3.77
CA PHE A 53 12.96 -19.80 2.35
C PHE A 53 11.46 -19.87 2.05
N GLY A 54 10.67 -20.56 2.87
CA GLY A 54 9.22 -20.65 2.69
C GLY A 54 8.56 -19.30 2.94
N ASN A 55 8.95 -18.64 4.03
CA ASN A 55 8.49 -17.29 4.37
C ASN A 55 8.88 -16.26 3.30
N VAL A 56 10.14 -16.30 2.84
CA VAL A 56 10.62 -15.45 1.74
C VAL A 56 9.83 -15.68 0.45
N ALA A 57 9.64 -16.94 0.05
CA ALA A 57 8.90 -17.28 -1.16
C ALA A 57 7.45 -16.78 -1.11
N LEU A 58 6.77 -16.95 0.03
CA LEU A 58 5.41 -16.46 0.24
C LEU A 58 5.31 -14.95 0.03
N HIS A 59 6.16 -14.18 0.70
CA HIS A 59 6.11 -12.72 0.60
C HIS A 59 6.56 -12.19 -0.77
N LEU A 60 7.45 -12.89 -1.47
CA LEU A 60 7.77 -12.60 -2.87
C LEU A 60 6.57 -12.82 -3.79
N ILE A 61 5.82 -13.91 -3.63
CA ILE A 61 4.61 -14.18 -4.43
C ILE A 61 3.56 -13.09 -4.18
N ILE A 62 3.35 -12.69 -2.93
CA ILE A 62 2.43 -11.61 -2.57
C ILE A 62 2.85 -10.30 -3.23
N PHE A 63 4.14 -9.95 -3.13
CA PHE A 63 4.69 -8.75 -3.78
C PHE A 63 4.48 -8.79 -5.30
N ILE A 64 4.78 -9.90 -5.97
CA ILE A 64 4.56 -10.07 -7.41
C ILE A 64 3.08 -9.87 -7.76
N GLY A 65 2.17 -10.35 -6.93
CA GLY A 65 0.73 -10.11 -7.07
C GLY A 65 0.38 -8.62 -7.08
N PHE A 66 0.85 -7.87 -6.08
CA PHE A 66 0.60 -6.42 -6.01
C PHE A 66 1.33 -5.62 -7.09
N ALA A 67 2.55 -5.98 -7.46
CA ALA A 67 3.27 -5.36 -8.56
C ALA A 67 2.56 -5.58 -9.91
N THR A 68 2.00 -6.78 -10.11
CA THR A 68 1.17 -7.10 -11.27
C THR A 68 -0.13 -6.29 -11.27
N LEU A 69 -0.77 -6.15 -10.10
CA LEU A 69 -1.95 -5.31 -9.94
C LEU A 69 -1.62 -3.83 -10.20
N ALA A 70 -0.48 -3.32 -9.75
CA ALA A 70 -0.01 -1.97 -10.01
C ALA A 70 0.19 -1.72 -11.51
N ARG A 71 0.80 -2.67 -12.24
CA ARG A 71 0.92 -2.62 -13.70
C ARG A 71 -0.45 -2.53 -14.37
N PHE A 72 -1.40 -3.37 -13.97
CA PHE A 72 -2.74 -3.34 -14.54
C PHE A 72 -3.50 -2.05 -14.17
N GLY A 73 -3.36 -1.55 -12.95
CA GLY A 73 -3.97 -0.30 -12.52
C GLY A 73 -3.41 0.90 -13.27
N PHE A 74 -2.11 0.93 -13.56
CA PHE A 74 -1.51 1.94 -14.44
C PHE A 74 -2.20 1.96 -15.82
N GLN A 75 -2.51 0.78 -16.37
CA GLN A 75 -3.14 0.64 -17.69
C GLN A 75 -4.65 0.90 -17.69
N ARG A 76 -5.35 0.50 -16.63
CA ARG A 76 -6.82 0.37 -16.59
C ARG A 76 -7.51 1.48 -15.79
N GLY A 77 -6.83 2.10 -14.82
CA GLY A 77 -7.41 3.16 -14.01
C GLY A 77 -6.92 3.20 -12.57
N THR A 78 -6.91 4.41 -12.01
CA THR A 78 -6.59 4.72 -10.61
C THR A 78 -7.53 4.02 -9.63
N HIS A 79 -8.76 3.68 -10.03
CA HIS A 79 -9.65 2.86 -9.21
C HIS A 79 -9.06 1.51 -8.83
N LEU A 80 -8.37 0.83 -9.76
CA LEU A 80 -7.69 -0.44 -9.44
C LEU A 80 -6.49 -0.22 -8.52
N LEU A 81 -5.78 0.90 -8.67
CA LEU A 81 -4.64 1.23 -7.80
C LEU A 81 -5.10 1.54 -6.38
N ALA A 82 -6.17 2.33 -6.24
CA ALA A 82 -6.77 2.65 -4.95
C ALA A 82 -7.36 1.40 -4.28
N GLY A 83 -8.03 0.54 -5.06
CA GLY A 83 -8.49 -0.77 -4.58
C GLY A 83 -7.33 -1.69 -4.19
N GLY A 84 -6.21 -1.64 -4.91
CA GLY A 84 -4.98 -2.36 -4.58
C GLY A 84 -4.37 -1.92 -3.26
N LEU A 85 -4.29 -0.62 -3.00
CA LEU A 85 -3.84 -0.09 -1.70
C LEU A 85 -4.76 -0.58 -0.57
N ILE A 86 -6.07 -0.40 -0.71
CA ILE A 86 -7.03 -0.87 0.31
C ILE A 86 -6.90 -2.39 0.53
N GLY A 87 -6.76 -3.16 -0.55
CA GLY A 87 -6.54 -4.60 -0.51
C GLY A 87 -5.25 -4.99 0.21
N HIS A 88 -4.15 -4.25 -0.01
CA HIS A 88 -2.90 -4.43 0.73
C HIS A 88 -3.08 -4.13 2.22
N GLY A 89 -3.77 -3.05 2.56
CA GLY A 89 -4.04 -2.75 3.98
C GLY A 89 -4.97 -3.76 4.66
N ILE A 90 -5.86 -4.42 3.92
CA ILE A 90 -6.63 -5.57 4.44
C ILE A 90 -5.73 -6.79 4.64
N LEU A 91 -4.81 -7.06 3.72
CA LEU A 91 -3.81 -8.11 3.89
C LEU A 91 -2.99 -7.88 5.17
N ASP A 92 -2.60 -6.64 5.45
CA ASP A 92 -1.87 -6.28 6.67
C ASP A 92 -2.61 -6.64 7.96
N ILE A 93 -3.94 -6.50 7.99
CA ILE A 93 -4.75 -6.96 9.13
C ILE A 93 -4.61 -8.46 9.31
N GLY A 94 -4.66 -9.23 8.23
CA GLY A 94 -4.44 -10.68 8.26
C GLY A 94 -3.03 -11.04 8.74
N LEU A 95 -2.01 -10.36 8.20
CA LEU A 95 -0.61 -10.55 8.56
C LEU A 95 -0.32 -10.20 10.03
N HIS A 96 -1.01 -9.21 10.60
CA HIS A 96 -0.93 -8.93 12.03
C HIS A 96 -1.41 -10.11 12.89
N VAL A 97 -2.49 -10.77 12.48
CA VAL A 97 -3.10 -11.88 13.22
C VAL A 97 -2.25 -13.14 13.15
N VAL A 98 -1.72 -13.48 11.97
CA VAL A 98 -0.94 -14.73 11.78
C VAL A 98 0.54 -14.58 12.15
N GLY A 99 1.01 -13.36 12.36
CA GLY A 99 2.42 -13.06 12.63
C GLY A 99 3.20 -12.87 11.33
N ALA A 100 3.47 -11.61 10.99
CA ALA A 100 4.26 -11.23 9.83
C ALA A 100 5.75 -11.12 10.19
N PRO A 101 6.67 -11.29 9.22
CA PRO A 101 8.06 -10.91 9.43
C PRO A 101 8.18 -9.39 9.64
N GLY A 102 9.18 -9.00 10.41
CA GLY A 102 9.46 -7.60 10.74
C GLY A 102 8.85 -7.15 12.07
N PRO A 103 8.82 -5.83 12.34
CA PRO A 103 8.32 -5.31 13.61
C PRO A 103 6.81 -5.53 13.80
N ILE A 104 6.39 -5.91 15.01
CA ILE A 104 4.97 -6.21 15.33
C ILE A 104 3.99 -5.04 15.04
N TRP A 105 4.49 -3.81 15.04
CA TRP A 105 3.72 -2.61 14.75
C TRP A 105 3.58 -2.30 13.25
N TRP A 106 4.39 -2.94 12.40
CA TRP A 106 4.44 -2.65 10.97
C TRP A 106 3.11 -2.86 10.26
N PRO A 107 2.41 -4.01 10.42
CA PRO A 107 1.17 -4.23 9.68
C PRO A 107 0.10 -3.20 10.02
N ALA A 108 0.00 -2.79 11.29
CA ALA A 108 -0.96 -1.76 11.69
C ALA A 108 -0.64 -0.38 11.11
N MET A 109 0.64 -0.02 11.02
CA MET A 109 1.08 1.24 10.40
C MET A 109 0.85 1.21 8.88
N CYS A 110 1.34 0.18 8.20
CA CYS A 110 1.26 0.04 6.74
C CYS A 110 -0.21 -0.05 6.31
N GLY A 111 -1.00 -0.90 6.97
CA GLY A 111 -2.39 -1.07 6.55
C GLY A 111 -3.23 0.20 6.75
N ALA A 112 -2.96 0.96 7.81
CA ALA A 112 -3.61 2.26 8.01
C ALA A 112 -3.16 3.30 6.96
N PHE A 113 -1.87 3.30 6.59
CA PHE A 113 -1.36 4.14 5.49
C PHE A 113 -2.08 3.81 4.18
N ASP A 114 -2.15 2.53 3.81
CA ASP A 114 -2.69 2.09 2.53
C ASP A 114 -4.19 2.35 2.43
N ILE A 115 -4.94 2.05 3.49
CA ILE A 115 -6.39 2.30 3.52
C ILE A 115 -6.65 3.81 3.43
N ALA A 116 -5.91 4.64 4.17
CA ALA A 116 -6.08 6.09 4.13
C ALA A 116 -5.72 6.66 2.74
N ALA A 117 -4.60 6.25 2.16
CA ALA A 117 -4.16 6.67 0.83
C ALA A 117 -5.15 6.22 -0.25
N GLY A 118 -5.58 4.95 -0.23
CA GLY A 118 -6.57 4.41 -1.15
C GLY A 118 -7.92 5.12 -1.06
N ALA A 119 -8.43 5.36 0.16
CA ALA A 119 -9.68 6.09 0.36
C ALA A 119 -9.59 7.55 -0.15
N ALA A 120 -8.46 8.23 0.10
CA ALA A 120 -8.21 9.57 -0.41
C ALA A 120 -8.18 9.60 -1.94
N LEU A 121 -7.52 8.63 -2.58
CA LEU A 121 -7.48 8.50 -4.04
C LEU A 121 -8.87 8.25 -4.63
N VAL A 122 -9.67 7.35 -4.06
CA VAL A 122 -11.07 7.15 -4.47
C VAL A 122 -11.84 8.47 -4.44
N ARG A 123 -11.72 9.21 -3.34
CA ARG A 123 -12.39 10.50 -3.18
C ARG A 123 -11.94 11.52 -4.23
N LEU A 124 -10.64 11.61 -4.50
CA LEU A 124 -10.08 12.56 -5.47
C LEU A 124 -10.55 12.24 -6.89
N VAL A 125 -10.54 10.97 -7.28
CA VAL A 125 -11.09 10.52 -8.57
C VAL A 125 -12.57 10.85 -8.69
N GLN A 126 -13.37 10.59 -7.66
CA GLN A 126 -14.80 10.95 -7.63
C GLN A 126 -15.06 12.46 -7.75
N THR A 127 -14.13 13.30 -7.31
CA THR A 127 -14.22 14.77 -7.46
C THR A 127 -13.63 15.30 -8.77
N GLY A 128 -13.11 14.43 -9.65
CA GLY A 128 -12.39 14.85 -10.85
C GLY A 128 -11.06 15.55 -10.58
N LYS A 129 -10.52 15.42 -9.36
CA LYS A 129 -9.25 16.02 -8.94
C LYS A 129 -8.03 15.12 -9.19
N ALA A 130 -8.27 13.87 -9.57
CA ALA A 130 -7.27 12.91 -10.01
C ALA A 130 -7.78 12.19 -11.25
N ILE A 131 -6.88 11.71 -12.11
CA ILE A 131 -7.25 10.90 -13.26
C ILE A 131 -7.89 9.59 -12.80
N ALA A 132 -8.99 9.19 -13.45
CA ALA A 132 -9.68 7.93 -13.20
C ALA A 132 -8.85 6.70 -13.61
#